data_AF-A0A1I4TZH0-F1
#
_entry.id   AF-A0A1I4TZH0-F1
#
_cell.length_a   1.000
_cell.length_b   1.000
_cell.length_c   1.000
_cell.angle_alpha   90.00
_cell.angle_beta   90.00
_cell.angle_gamma   90.00
#
_symmetry.space_group_name_H-M   'P 1'
#
loop_
_entity.id
_entity.type
_entity.pdbx_description
1 polymer ?
#
loop_
_entity_poly.entity_id
_entity_poly.type
_entity_poly.pdbx_seq_one_letter_code
_entity_poly.pdbx_strand_id
1 'polypeptide(L)'
;MSTKIYDGIRFRSSDLLEIHAQLAAYRPVVAKAVEEATLRYVASLATDAIDKAALAGTGVESPIWYARQKLYERQEEIKRSGRRDPSIDFDFTITIMPYQGAVYGIVFCEQSGWKDAMLGAGFAEAFPYWNNTDPPEGFTDEAWDERGQLWNAILAQDEWDRPVGCGFTYDFLPPARYPAAEAALPFVPVLEKRARAQAFNRLIEAEYQRLLRAAQGGEPKPDPLRLVMAAERSLRTDDGNARVLAESERVVPLLPGITTDLLIDGLPAKAA
;
A
#
# COMPACT_ATOMS: atom_id res chain seq x y z
N MET A 1 24.37 -17.30 7.62
CA MET A 1 23.35 -16.40 7.05
C MET A 1 22.00 -16.74 7.70
N SER A 2 21.16 -15.74 7.94
CA SER A 2 19.80 -15.98 8.39
C SER A 2 18.90 -16.13 7.15
N THR A 3 18.11 -17.21 7.10
CA THR A 3 17.11 -17.45 6.05
C THR A 3 15.77 -16.95 6.58
N LYS A 4 15.04 -16.16 5.77
CA LYS A 4 13.72 -15.62 6.12
C LYS A 4 12.81 -15.66 4.89
N ILE A 5 11.82 -16.52 4.93
CA ILE A 5 10.85 -16.77 3.86
C ILE A 5 9.47 -16.70 4.51
N TYR A 6 8.97 -15.48 4.73
CA TYR A 6 7.67 -15.25 5.37
C TYR A 6 6.49 -15.54 4.43
N ASP A 7 6.71 -15.38 3.12
CA ASP A 7 5.69 -15.52 2.09
C ASP A 7 5.86 -16.79 1.24
N GLY A 8 6.50 -17.80 1.85
CA GLY A 8 6.62 -19.13 1.29
C GLY A 8 5.25 -19.82 1.21
N ILE A 9 5.00 -20.50 0.10
CA ILE A 9 3.78 -21.28 -0.15
C ILE A 9 4.12 -22.67 -0.68
N ARG A 10 3.20 -23.60 -0.48
CA ARG A 10 3.19 -24.90 -1.15
C ARG A 10 1.89 -25.05 -1.94
N PHE A 11 1.98 -25.40 -3.21
CA PHE A 11 0.80 -25.69 -4.02
C PHE A 11 0.23 -27.06 -3.64
N ARG A 12 -1.10 -27.18 -3.67
CA ARG A 12 -1.77 -28.46 -3.37
C ARG A 12 -1.62 -29.48 -4.50
N SER A 13 -1.50 -29.00 -5.73
CA SER A 13 -1.16 -29.83 -6.87
C SER A 13 0.35 -29.85 -7.09
N SER A 14 0.85 -30.92 -7.67
CA SER A 14 2.20 -31.01 -8.23
C SER A 14 2.22 -30.90 -9.75
N ASP A 15 1.05 -30.83 -10.41
CA ASP A 15 0.91 -30.63 -11.84
C ASP A 15 1.00 -29.14 -12.18
N LEU A 16 2.03 -28.76 -12.93
CA LEU A 16 2.26 -27.38 -13.34
C LEU A 16 1.16 -26.83 -14.27
N LEU A 17 0.48 -27.69 -15.03
CA LEU A 17 -0.64 -27.26 -15.88
C LEU A 17 -1.87 -26.93 -15.03
N GLU A 18 -2.15 -27.73 -13.99
CA GLU A 18 -3.21 -27.46 -13.04
C GLU A 18 -2.92 -26.18 -12.26
N ILE A 19 -1.70 -26.02 -11.76
CA ILE A 19 -1.26 -24.80 -11.07
C ILE A 19 -1.41 -23.59 -11.98
N HIS A 20 -0.97 -23.69 -13.24
CA HIS A 20 -1.11 -22.61 -14.21
C HIS A 20 -2.59 -22.23 -14.43
N ALA A 21 -3.48 -23.23 -14.58
CA ALA A 21 -4.91 -23.01 -14.73
C ALA A 21 -5.53 -22.33 -13.51
N GLN A 22 -5.14 -22.74 -12.29
CA GLN A 22 -5.57 -22.12 -11.03
C GLN A 22 -5.09 -20.67 -10.92
N LEU A 23 -3.82 -20.40 -11.22
CA LEU A 23 -3.26 -19.03 -11.22
C LEU A 23 -3.93 -18.15 -12.29
N ALA A 24 -4.18 -18.70 -13.48
CA ALA A 24 -4.89 -17.98 -14.55
C ALA A 24 -6.33 -17.67 -14.17
N ALA A 25 -7.03 -18.59 -13.50
CA ALA A 25 -8.37 -18.37 -12.96
C ALA A 25 -8.38 -17.37 -11.80
N TYR A 26 -7.30 -17.28 -11.03
CA TYR A 26 -7.14 -16.30 -9.94
C TYR A 26 -6.74 -14.90 -10.45
N ARG A 27 -6.10 -14.79 -11.62
CA ARG A 27 -5.63 -13.51 -12.18
C ARG A 27 -6.70 -12.41 -12.24
N PRO A 28 -7.96 -12.65 -12.65
CA PRO A 28 -9.02 -11.64 -12.60
C PRO A 28 -9.29 -11.09 -11.19
N VAL A 29 -9.11 -11.91 -10.14
CA VAL A 29 -9.29 -11.48 -8.75
C VAL A 29 -8.22 -10.45 -8.37
N VAL A 30 -6.95 -10.74 -8.69
CA VAL A 30 -5.83 -9.80 -8.48
C VAL A 30 -6.02 -8.54 -9.33
N ALA A 31 -6.38 -8.68 -10.61
CA ALA A 31 -6.60 -7.54 -11.50
C ALA A 31 -7.68 -6.59 -10.95
N LYS A 32 -8.79 -7.13 -10.43
CA LYS A 32 -9.83 -6.33 -9.78
C LYS A 32 -9.32 -5.65 -8.52
N ALA A 33 -8.54 -6.35 -7.69
CA ALA A 33 -7.98 -5.77 -6.48
C ALA A 33 -6.99 -4.62 -6.77
N VAL A 34 -6.14 -4.77 -7.79
CA VAL A 34 -5.24 -3.72 -8.31
C VAL A 34 -6.05 -2.52 -8.81
N GLU A 35 -7.11 -2.77 -9.58
CA GLU A 35 -7.99 -1.72 -10.11
C GLU A 35 -8.65 -0.94 -8.97
N GLU A 36 -9.25 -1.60 -7.99
CA GLU A 36 -9.85 -0.96 -6.83
C GLU A 36 -8.82 -0.16 -6.01
N ALA A 37 -7.63 -0.71 -5.77
CA ALA A 37 -6.58 -0.01 -5.02
C ALA A 37 -6.12 1.26 -5.77
N THR A 38 -5.96 1.16 -7.09
CA THR A 38 -5.63 2.29 -7.97
C THR A 38 -6.72 3.36 -7.93
N LEU A 39 -7.99 2.95 -8.05
CA LEU A 39 -9.14 3.85 -7.99
C LEU A 39 -9.25 4.57 -6.65
N ARG A 40 -9.07 3.85 -5.53
CA ARG A 40 -9.06 4.44 -4.17
C ARG A 40 -7.96 5.48 -4.01
N TYR A 41 -6.75 5.15 -4.46
CA TYR A 41 -5.61 6.07 -4.37
C TYR A 41 -5.86 7.34 -5.18
N VAL A 42 -6.25 7.19 -6.45
CA VAL A 42 -6.51 8.32 -7.35
C VAL A 42 -7.68 9.17 -6.86
N ALA A 43 -8.78 8.55 -6.44
CA ALA A 43 -9.94 9.26 -5.88
C ALA A 43 -9.56 10.05 -4.63
N SER A 44 -8.80 9.45 -3.71
CA SER A 44 -8.35 10.12 -2.49
C SER A 44 -7.46 11.32 -2.78
N LEU A 45 -6.52 11.20 -3.72
CA LEU A 45 -5.58 12.27 -4.04
C LEU A 45 -6.25 13.42 -4.82
N ALA A 46 -7.13 13.10 -5.77
CA ALA A 46 -7.91 14.10 -6.49
C ALA A 46 -8.85 14.87 -5.53
N THR A 47 -9.51 14.15 -4.63
CA THR A 47 -10.39 14.74 -3.60
C THR A 47 -9.61 15.64 -2.64
N ASP A 48 -8.44 15.22 -2.19
CA ASP A 48 -7.57 16.05 -1.34
C ASP A 48 -7.15 17.35 -2.03
N ALA A 49 -6.84 17.31 -3.33
CA ALA A 49 -6.52 18.50 -4.11
C ALA A 49 -7.72 19.47 -4.19
N ILE A 50 -8.93 18.95 -4.44
CA ILE A 50 -10.18 19.73 -4.45
C ILE A 50 -10.44 20.35 -3.07
N ASP A 51 -10.35 19.56 -2.01
CA ASP A 51 -10.63 20.01 -0.64
C ASP A 51 -9.67 21.12 -0.20
N LYS A 52 -8.37 20.95 -0.49
CA LYS A 52 -7.37 21.99 -0.22
C LYS A 52 -7.66 23.28 -0.98
N ALA A 53 -8.01 23.18 -2.26
CA ALA A 53 -8.36 24.34 -3.07
C ALA A 53 -9.61 25.06 -2.53
N ALA A 54 -10.66 24.31 -2.18
CA ALA A 54 -11.88 24.83 -1.57
C ALA A 54 -11.59 25.60 -0.27
N LEU A 55 -10.80 25.02 0.63
CA LEU A 55 -10.44 25.62 1.92
C LEU A 55 -9.52 26.84 1.79
N ALA A 56 -8.64 26.84 0.79
CA ALA A 56 -7.77 27.97 0.49
C ALA A 56 -8.48 29.08 -0.31
N GLY A 57 -9.67 28.81 -0.86
CA GLY A 57 -10.37 29.70 -1.78
C GLY A 57 -9.68 29.83 -3.15
N THR A 58 -8.83 28.87 -3.51
CA THR A 58 -8.10 28.82 -4.78
C THR A 58 -8.79 27.87 -5.77
N GLY A 59 -8.38 27.94 -7.03
CA GLY A 59 -8.78 26.95 -8.03
C GLY A 59 -7.88 25.71 -8.02
N VAL A 60 -8.35 24.64 -8.64
CA VAL A 60 -7.55 23.48 -9.03
C VAL A 60 -8.05 22.99 -10.38
N GLU A 61 -7.15 22.80 -11.34
CA GLU A 61 -7.50 22.28 -12.66
C GLU A 61 -7.25 20.78 -12.71
N SER A 62 -8.19 20.05 -13.32
CA SER A 62 -8.06 18.61 -13.59
C SER A 62 -7.51 17.75 -12.44
N PRO A 63 -8.17 17.72 -11.26
CA PRO A 63 -7.72 16.95 -10.10
C PRO A 63 -7.45 15.47 -10.39
N ILE A 64 -8.28 14.83 -11.23
CA ILE A 64 -8.08 13.43 -11.62
C ILE A 64 -6.80 13.24 -12.44
N TRP A 65 -6.46 14.19 -13.32
CA TRP A 65 -5.25 14.13 -14.11
C TRP A 65 -4.01 14.32 -13.22
N TYR A 66 -4.05 15.30 -12.32
CA TYR A 66 -3.01 15.48 -11.30
C TYR A 66 -2.78 14.20 -10.49
N ALA A 67 -3.86 13.56 -10.02
CA ALA A 67 -3.75 12.33 -9.24
C ALA A 67 -3.18 11.15 -10.04
N ARG A 68 -3.55 11.01 -11.32
CA ARG A 68 -2.99 9.99 -12.22
C ARG A 68 -1.50 10.21 -12.47
N GLN A 69 -1.09 11.45 -12.73
CA GLN A 69 0.33 11.79 -12.91
C GLN A 69 1.14 11.46 -11.65
N LYS A 70 0.62 11.82 -10.47
CA LYS A 70 1.28 11.50 -9.21
C LYS A 70 1.39 10.00 -8.94
N LEU A 71 0.39 9.21 -9.30
CA LEU A 71 0.48 7.75 -9.25
C LEU A 71 1.60 7.24 -10.16
N TYR A 72 1.61 7.67 -11.43
CA TYR A 72 2.61 7.26 -12.41
C TYR A 72 4.03 7.65 -12.00
N GLU A 73 4.25 8.90 -11.58
CA GLU A 73 5.54 9.40 -11.11
C GLU A 73 6.10 8.53 -9.97
N ARG A 74 5.26 8.19 -8.98
CA ARG A 74 5.71 7.38 -7.86
C ARG A 74 5.94 5.92 -8.25
N GLN A 75 5.13 5.35 -9.15
CA GLN A 75 5.37 4.00 -9.67
C GLN A 75 6.67 3.91 -10.48
N GLU A 76 7.00 4.94 -11.27
CA GLU A 76 8.29 5.03 -11.96
C GLU A 76 9.44 5.24 -10.97
N GLU A 77 9.24 5.99 -9.87
CA GLU A 77 10.24 6.13 -8.81
C GLU A 77 10.55 4.79 -8.14
N ILE A 78 9.54 3.94 -7.88
CA ILE A 78 9.74 2.58 -7.35
C ILE A 78 10.64 1.78 -8.29
N LYS A 79 10.30 1.74 -9.59
CA LYS A 79 11.09 1.01 -10.60
C LYS A 79 12.52 1.52 -10.69
N ARG A 80 12.72 2.84 -10.67
CA ARG A 80 14.04 3.48 -10.81
C ARG A 80 14.90 3.31 -9.57
N SER A 81 14.32 3.45 -8.39
CA SER A 81 15.07 3.44 -7.12
C SER A 81 15.21 2.04 -6.50
N GLY A 82 14.36 1.10 -6.91
CA GLY A 82 14.20 -0.19 -6.24
C GLY A 82 13.56 -0.11 -4.85
N ARG A 83 13.20 1.10 -4.39
CA ARG A 83 12.55 1.31 -3.09
C ARG A 83 11.05 1.06 -3.25
N ARG A 84 10.56 0.02 -2.60
CA ARG A 84 9.14 -0.36 -2.56
C ARG A 84 8.33 0.68 -1.78
N ASP A 85 7.09 0.88 -2.21
CA ASP A 85 6.14 1.78 -1.55
C ASP A 85 4.76 1.10 -1.45
N PRO A 86 4.44 0.47 -0.29
CA PRO A 86 3.23 -0.33 -0.14
C PRO A 86 1.92 0.42 -0.44
N SER A 87 1.92 1.76 -0.48
CA SER A 87 0.70 2.53 -0.75
C SER A 87 0.28 2.53 -2.22
N ILE A 88 1.18 2.17 -3.13
CA ILE A 88 1.01 2.27 -4.59
C ILE A 88 1.73 1.16 -5.38
N ASP A 89 2.49 0.32 -4.67
CA ASP A 89 3.13 -0.87 -5.19
C ASP A 89 2.10 -2.00 -5.20
N PHE A 90 1.58 -2.22 -6.40
CA PHE A 90 0.53 -3.18 -6.68
C PHE A 90 1.08 -4.42 -7.39
N ASP A 91 2.40 -4.61 -7.36
CA ASP A 91 3.01 -5.80 -7.95
C ASP A 91 2.57 -7.03 -7.16
N PHE A 92 2.19 -8.07 -7.90
CA PHE A 92 1.93 -9.39 -7.36
C PHE A 92 2.61 -10.39 -8.28
N THR A 93 3.71 -10.96 -7.81
CA THR A 93 4.41 -12.03 -8.53
C THR A 93 4.61 -13.23 -7.62
N ILE A 94 4.71 -14.41 -8.24
CA ILE A 94 5.04 -15.65 -7.53
C ILE A 94 6.21 -16.29 -8.27
N THR A 95 7.28 -16.57 -7.55
CA THR A 95 8.31 -17.48 -8.05
C THR A 95 7.88 -18.90 -7.72
N ILE A 96 7.72 -19.74 -8.75
CA ILE A 96 7.24 -21.12 -8.66
C ILE A 96 8.43 -22.06 -8.84
N MET A 97 8.65 -22.95 -7.87
CA MET A 97 9.82 -23.81 -7.75
C MET A 97 9.38 -25.28 -7.58
N PRO A 98 9.38 -26.07 -8.66
CA PRO A 98 9.16 -27.51 -8.58
C PRO A 98 10.32 -28.19 -7.85
N TYR A 99 10.03 -29.05 -6.89
CA TYR A 99 11.06 -29.79 -6.15
C TYR A 99 10.51 -31.11 -5.60
N GLN A 100 11.20 -32.22 -5.90
CA GLN A 100 10.90 -33.57 -5.40
C GLN A 100 9.41 -33.96 -5.46
N GLY A 101 8.76 -33.74 -6.61
CA GLY A 101 7.37 -34.14 -6.82
C GLY A 101 6.33 -33.24 -6.13
N ALA A 102 6.75 -32.13 -5.54
CA ALA A 102 5.89 -31.05 -5.06
C ALA A 102 6.26 -29.73 -5.75
N VAL A 103 5.40 -28.72 -5.61
CA VAL A 103 5.64 -27.39 -6.16
C VAL A 103 5.51 -26.36 -5.04
N TYR A 104 6.56 -25.56 -4.88
CA TYR A 104 6.67 -24.51 -3.87
C TYR A 104 6.64 -23.15 -4.55
N GLY A 105 6.45 -22.10 -3.76
CA GLY A 105 6.64 -20.76 -4.27
C GLY A 105 6.94 -19.74 -3.19
N ILE A 106 7.41 -18.57 -3.63
CA ILE A 106 7.52 -17.38 -2.79
C ILE A 106 6.68 -16.29 -3.45
N VAL A 107 5.75 -15.74 -2.68
CA VAL A 107 4.91 -14.61 -3.10
C VAL A 107 5.66 -13.31 -2.85
N PHE A 108 5.75 -12.46 -3.87
CA PHE A 108 6.27 -11.11 -3.74
C PHE A 108 5.12 -10.12 -4.01
N CYS A 109 4.64 -9.50 -2.94
CA CYS A 109 3.56 -8.52 -2.98
C CYS A 109 3.60 -7.64 -1.72
N GLU A 110 3.41 -6.33 -1.87
CA GLU A 110 3.30 -5.41 -0.73
C GLU A 110 1.88 -5.40 -0.12
N GLN A 111 0.90 -5.93 -0.85
CA GLN A 111 -0.51 -5.96 -0.46
C GLN A 111 -0.82 -7.25 0.32
N SER A 112 -0.62 -7.22 1.63
CA SER A 112 -0.76 -8.40 2.51
C SER A 112 -2.09 -9.16 2.31
N GLY A 113 -3.20 -8.44 2.15
CA GLY A 113 -4.52 -9.05 1.94
C GLY A 113 -4.66 -9.85 0.64
N TRP A 114 -3.81 -9.64 -0.36
CA TRP A 114 -3.89 -10.35 -1.64
C TRP A 114 -3.30 -11.76 -1.57
N LYS A 115 -2.24 -11.94 -0.77
CA LYS A 115 -1.71 -13.26 -0.44
C LYS A 115 -2.73 -14.05 0.37
N ASP A 116 -3.34 -13.44 1.38
CA ASP A 116 -4.34 -14.10 2.22
C ASP A 116 -5.56 -14.53 1.39
N ALA A 117 -6.02 -13.68 0.47
CA ALA A 117 -7.08 -14.03 -0.48
C ALA A 117 -6.69 -15.22 -1.40
N MET A 118 -5.43 -15.30 -1.82
CA MET A 118 -4.91 -16.40 -2.63
C MET A 118 -4.91 -17.71 -1.85
N LEU A 119 -4.44 -17.69 -0.60
CA LEU A 119 -4.48 -18.85 0.29
C LEU A 119 -5.92 -19.27 0.58
N GLY A 120 -6.83 -18.31 0.75
CA GLY A 120 -8.26 -18.55 0.91
C GLY A 120 -8.95 -19.17 -0.33
N ALA A 121 -8.40 -18.98 -1.53
CA ALA A 121 -8.87 -19.64 -2.74
C ALA A 121 -8.54 -21.15 -2.76
N GLY A 122 -7.70 -21.62 -1.84
CA GLY A 122 -7.56 -23.04 -1.52
C GLY A 122 -6.65 -23.84 -2.43
N PHE A 123 -6.00 -23.25 -3.44
CA PHE A 123 -5.07 -23.98 -4.32
C PHE A 123 -3.62 -24.03 -3.81
N ALA A 124 -3.30 -23.26 -2.76
CA ALA A 124 -2.02 -23.27 -2.08
C ALA A 124 -2.21 -23.16 -0.56
N GLU A 125 -1.16 -23.48 0.19
CA GLU A 125 -1.09 -23.32 1.64
C GLU A 125 0.17 -22.53 2.04
N ALA A 126 0.10 -21.85 3.19
CA ALA A 126 1.25 -21.15 3.74
C ALA A 126 2.34 -22.15 4.12
N PHE A 127 3.56 -21.90 3.65
CA PHE A 127 4.74 -22.73 3.92
C PHE A 127 5.97 -21.87 4.26
N PRO A 128 5.87 -20.99 5.27
CA PRO A 128 6.97 -20.08 5.60
C PRO A 128 8.09 -20.80 6.35
N TYR A 129 9.27 -20.17 6.39
CA TYR A 129 10.42 -20.62 7.18
C TYR A 129 11.31 -19.46 7.57
N TRP A 130 11.86 -19.49 8.80
CA TRP A 130 12.90 -18.58 9.25
C TRP A 130 13.73 -19.22 10.37
N ASN A 131 14.99 -18.82 10.50
CA ASN A 131 15.92 -19.38 11.51
C ASN A 131 16.52 -18.33 12.47
N ASN A 132 15.99 -17.11 12.49
CA ASN A 132 16.51 -16.03 13.35
C ASN A 132 15.79 -15.90 14.70
N THR A 133 14.74 -16.67 14.92
CA THR A 133 13.94 -16.73 16.14
C THR A 133 13.39 -18.15 16.28
N ASP A 134 12.77 -18.42 17.42
CA ASP A 134 12.06 -19.68 17.68
C ASP A 134 11.00 -19.98 16.59
N PRO A 135 10.71 -21.27 16.36
CA PRO A 135 9.65 -21.68 15.45
C PRO A 135 8.28 -21.14 15.91
N PRO A 136 7.32 -20.98 14.98
CA PRO A 136 5.96 -20.60 15.33
C PRO A 136 5.31 -21.67 16.22
N GLU A 137 4.36 -21.23 17.06
CA GLU A 137 3.59 -22.13 17.92
C GLU A 137 2.96 -23.28 17.11
N GLY A 138 3.08 -24.50 17.62
CA GLY A 138 2.55 -25.71 16.97
C GLY A 138 3.52 -26.45 16.06
N PHE A 139 4.75 -25.95 15.87
CA PHE A 139 5.84 -26.70 15.24
C PHE A 139 6.81 -27.24 16.30
N THR A 140 7.28 -28.47 16.13
CA THR A 140 8.46 -28.95 16.86
C THR A 140 9.71 -28.44 16.18
N ASP A 141 10.81 -28.34 16.93
CA ASP A 141 12.11 -27.92 16.39
C ASP A 141 12.53 -28.80 15.22
N GLU A 142 12.33 -30.12 15.32
CA GLU A 142 12.69 -31.06 14.26
C GLU A 142 11.88 -30.82 12.97
N ALA A 143 10.56 -30.63 13.09
CA ALA A 143 9.70 -30.37 11.93
C ALA A 143 10.04 -29.02 11.27
N TRP A 144 10.46 -28.03 12.06
CA TRP A 144 10.90 -26.74 11.55
C TRP A 144 12.27 -26.82 10.86
N ASP A 145 13.19 -27.59 11.42
CA ASP A 145 14.51 -27.87 10.84
C ASP A 145 14.40 -28.63 9.52
N GLU A 146 13.54 -29.64 9.44
CA GLU A 146 13.24 -30.36 8.19
C GLU A 146 12.72 -29.41 7.11
N ARG A 147 11.83 -28.48 7.47
CA ARG A 147 11.36 -27.45 6.55
C ARG A 147 12.48 -26.51 6.12
N GLY A 148 13.40 -26.18 7.02
CA GLY A 148 14.58 -25.40 6.70
C GLY A 148 15.53 -26.08 5.72
N GLN A 149 15.79 -27.37 5.92
CA GLN A 149 16.58 -28.19 5.01
C GLN A 149 15.94 -28.26 3.63
N LEU A 150 14.61 -28.42 3.57
CA LEU A 150 13.85 -28.39 2.33
C LEU A 150 14.01 -27.06 1.58
N TRP A 151 13.83 -25.92 2.25
CA TRP A 151 14.02 -24.60 1.63
C TRP A 151 15.45 -24.38 1.13
N ASN A 152 16.44 -24.76 1.94
CA ASN A 152 17.85 -24.68 1.52
C ASN A 152 18.10 -25.53 0.27
N ALA A 153 17.53 -26.73 0.21
CA ALA A 153 17.71 -27.62 -0.94
C ALA A 153 16.97 -27.13 -2.20
N ILE A 154 15.81 -26.48 -2.04
CA ILE A 154 15.11 -25.81 -3.14
C ILE A 154 15.96 -24.69 -3.71
N LEU A 155 16.50 -23.82 -2.84
CA LEU A 155 17.26 -22.63 -3.23
C LEU A 155 18.66 -22.96 -3.79
N ALA A 156 19.30 -24.03 -3.29
CA ALA A 156 20.60 -24.50 -3.77
C ALA A 156 20.58 -25.00 -5.25
N GLN A 157 19.41 -25.00 -5.91
CA GLN A 157 19.30 -25.22 -7.35
C GLN A 157 19.84 -24.02 -8.17
N ASP A 158 19.92 -22.82 -7.58
CA ASP A 158 20.60 -21.66 -8.17
C ASP A 158 21.97 -21.47 -7.48
N GLU A 159 23.01 -21.14 -8.25
CA GLU A 159 24.37 -20.93 -7.73
C GLU A 159 24.45 -19.86 -6.62
N TRP A 160 23.50 -18.92 -6.62
CA TRP A 160 23.46 -17.77 -5.73
C TRP A 160 22.28 -17.84 -4.76
N ASP A 161 21.65 -19.02 -4.62
CA ASP A 161 20.47 -19.26 -3.79
C ASP A 161 19.30 -18.30 -4.08
N ARG A 162 19.22 -17.74 -5.31
CA ARG A 162 18.18 -16.77 -5.66
C ARG A 162 16.91 -17.52 -6.03
N PRO A 163 15.76 -17.24 -5.38
CA PRO A 163 14.49 -17.89 -5.72
C PRO A 163 14.18 -17.84 -7.22
N VAL A 164 14.42 -16.70 -7.87
CA VAL A 164 14.15 -16.50 -9.31
C VAL A 164 14.97 -17.44 -10.22
N GLY A 165 16.11 -17.96 -9.75
CA GLY A 165 16.92 -18.93 -10.48
C GLY A 165 16.48 -20.38 -10.31
N CYS A 166 15.63 -20.67 -9.33
CA CYS A 166 15.21 -22.03 -8.97
C CYS A 166 13.91 -22.48 -9.66
N GLY A 167 13.39 -21.70 -10.62
CA GLY A 167 12.10 -21.96 -11.22
C GLY A 167 11.67 -20.90 -12.23
N PHE A 168 10.38 -20.56 -12.23
CA PHE A 168 9.81 -19.55 -13.13
C PHE A 168 8.88 -18.59 -12.38
N THR A 169 8.79 -17.36 -12.89
CA THR A 169 7.96 -16.32 -12.28
C THR A 169 6.61 -16.21 -12.98
N TYR A 170 5.54 -16.24 -12.19
CA TYR A 170 4.19 -15.91 -12.65
C TYR A 170 3.85 -14.48 -12.25
N ASP A 171 3.64 -13.62 -13.25
CA ASP A 171 3.19 -12.25 -13.06
C ASP A 171 1.66 -12.16 -13.19
N PHE A 172 1.04 -11.50 -12.22
CA PHE A 172 -0.40 -11.26 -12.18
C PHE A 172 -0.80 -9.91 -12.78
N LEU A 173 0.14 -8.99 -12.95
CA LEU A 173 -0.18 -7.62 -13.31
C LEU A 173 -0.78 -7.52 -14.72
N PRO A 174 -1.99 -6.96 -14.85
CA PRO A 174 -2.46 -6.49 -16.15
C PRO A 174 -1.65 -5.24 -16.57
N PRO A 175 -1.62 -4.90 -17.87
CA PRO A 175 -1.07 -3.63 -18.32
C PRO A 175 -1.78 -2.46 -17.61
N ALA A 176 -1.00 -1.47 -17.18
CA ALA A 176 -1.49 -0.30 -16.46
C ALA A 176 -2.62 0.39 -17.24
N ARG A 177 -3.76 0.60 -16.60
CA ARG A 177 -4.88 1.36 -17.14
C ARG A 177 -5.02 2.66 -16.37
N TYR A 178 -5.23 3.76 -17.09
CA TYR A 178 -5.58 5.02 -16.47
C TYR A 178 -7.03 4.96 -15.97
N PRO A 179 -7.26 5.10 -14.65
CA PRO A 179 -8.61 5.00 -14.10
C PRO A 179 -9.48 6.18 -14.56
N ALA A 180 -10.63 5.92 -15.18
CA ALA A 180 -11.61 6.93 -15.57
C ALA A 180 -12.18 7.67 -14.33
N ALA A 181 -12.65 8.91 -14.50
CA ALA A 181 -13.16 9.71 -13.38
C ALA A 181 -14.45 9.10 -12.79
N GLU A 182 -15.31 8.59 -13.67
CA GLU A 182 -16.56 7.89 -13.34
C GLU A 182 -16.29 6.63 -12.51
N ALA A 183 -15.23 5.89 -12.85
CA ALA A 183 -14.83 4.71 -12.11
C ALA A 183 -14.26 5.06 -10.73
N ALA A 184 -13.65 6.25 -10.57
CA ALA A 184 -13.05 6.69 -9.32
C ALA A 184 -14.09 7.27 -8.33
N LEU A 185 -15.20 7.82 -8.84
CA LEU A 185 -16.24 8.45 -8.03
C LEU A 185 -16.78 7.57 -6.87
N PRO A 186 -17.07 6.26 -7.05
CA PRO A 186 -17.50 5.38 -5.95
C PRO A 186 -16.47 5.20 -4.84
N PHE A 187 -15.20 5.51 -5.10
CA PHE A 187 -14.10 5.37 -4.15
C PHE A 187 -13.70 6.69 -3.47
N VAL A 188 -14.42 7.78 -3.78
CA VAL A 188 -14.23 9.06 -3.10
C VAL A 188 -14.47 8.86 -1.59
N PRO A 189 -13.53 9.31 -0.73
CA PRO A 189 -13.75 9.23 0.71
C PRO A 189 -15.01 9.97 1.15
N VAL A 190 -15.76 9.41 2.11
CA VAL A 190 -16.96 10.07 2.65
C VAL A 190 -16.63 11.42 3.29
N LEU A 191 -17.61 12.33 3.32
CA LEU A 191 -17.44 13.73 3.74
C LEU A 191 -16.80 13.85 5.13
N GLU A 192 -17.22 13.03 6.09
CA GLU A 192 -16.71 13.04 7.45
C GLU A 192 -15.23 12.67 7.50
N LYS A 193 -14.81 11.68 6.71
CA LYS A 193 -13.40 11.27 6.60
C LYS A 193 -12.55 12.36 5.96
N ARG A 194 -13.08 13.02 4.92
CA ARG A 194 -12.43 14.16 4.26
C ARG A 194 -12.24 15.34 5.20
N ALA A 195 -13.32 15.74 5.88
CA ALA A 195 -13.31 16.84 6.84
C ALA A 195 -12.31 16.56 7.98
N ARG A 196 -12.30 15.33 8.51
CA ARG A 196 -11.34 14.92 9.53
C ARG A 196 -9.89 14.97 9.05
N ALA A 197 -9.62 14.53 7.82
CA ALA A 197 -8.28 14.59 7.24
C ALA A 197 -7.80 16.04 7.08
N GLN A 198 -8.65 16.94 6.55
CA GLN A 198 -8.31 18.35 6.41
C GLN A 198 -8.15 19.05 7.75
N ALA A 199 -9.03 18.79 8.73
CA ALA A 199 -8.92 19.31 10.08
C ALA A 199 -7.60 18.89 10.75
N PHE A 200 -7.24 17.60 10.65
CA PHE A 200 -5.97 17.08 11.15
C PHE A 200 -4.78 17.78 10.49
N ASN A 201 -4.79 17.94 9.16
CA ASN A 201 -3.72 18.60 8.41
C ASN A 201 -3.55 20.08 8.76
N ARG A 202 -4.63 20.80 9.07
CA ARG A 202 -4.55 22.21 9.53
C ARG A 202 -4.00 22.30 10.96
N LEU A 203 -4.45 21.41 11.84
CA LEU A 203 -4.04 21.40 13.24
C LEU A 203 -2.59 20.94 13.41
N ILE A 204 -2.12 19.97 12.62
CA ILE A 204 -0.73 19.51 12.68
C ILE A 204 0.22 20.62 12.25
N GLU A 205 -0.11 21.38 11.21
CA GLU A 205 0.68 22.53 10.79
C GLU A 205 0.71 23.61 11.89
N ALA A 206 -0.45 23.96 12.46
CA ALA A 206 -0.51 24.93 13.55
C ALA A 206 0.32 24.50 14.77
N GLU A 207 0.27 23.21 15.12
CA GLU A 207 1.00 22.63 16.24
C GLU A 207 2.50 22.55 15.97
N TYR A 208 2.89 22.15 14.75
CA TYR A 208 4.27 22.18 14.30
C TYR A 208 4.86 23.60 14.41
N GLN A 209 4.13 24.61 13.92
CA GLN A 209 4.55 26.02 14.02
C GLN A 209 4.65 26.49 15.48
N ARG A 210 3.73 26.05 16.35
CA ARG A 210 3.77 26.34 17.79
C ARG A 210 5.04 25.76 18.44
N LEU A 211 5.34 24.49 18.17
CA LEU A 211 6.52 23.81 18.69
C LEU A 211 7.82 24.42 18.14
N LEU A 212 7.84 24.76 16.85
CA LEU A 212 8.97 25.41 16.21
C LEU A 212 9.28 26.75 16.87
N ARG A 213 8.26 27.60 17.11
CA ARG A 213 8.41 28.88 17.81
C ARG A 213 8.88 28.71 19.26
N ALA A 214 8.36 27.72 19.98
CA ALA A 214 8.77 27.43 21.35
C ALA A 214 10.23 26.96 21.45
N ALA A 215 10.76 26.35 20.38
CA ALA A 215 12.14 25.89 20.29
C ALA A 215 13.10 26.95 19.70
N GLN A 216 12.62 28.11 19.22
CA GLN A 216 13.47 29.18 18.72
C GLN A 216 14.31 29.75 19.87
N GLY A 217 15.64 29.68 19.73
CA GLY A 217 16.61 30.18 20.72
C GLY A 217 17.32 29.10 21.52
N GLY A 218 16.93 27.82 21.40
CA GLY A 218 17.69 26.69 21.93
C GLY A 218 18.75 26.21 20.93
N GLU A 219 20.01 26.11 21.37
CA GLU A 219 21.00 25.28 20.68
C GLU A 219 21.02 23.87 21.30
N PRO A 220 20.99 22.80 20.50
CA PRO A 220 20.96 22.75 19.03
C PRO A 220 19.56 23.04 18.43
N LYS A 221 19.54 23.44 17.14
CA LYS A 221 18.28 23.62 16.38
C LYS A 221 17.40 22.37 16.47
N PRO A 222 16.08 22.53 16.64
CA PRO A 222 15.18 21.39 16.76
C PRO A 222 15.10 20.62 15.44
N ASP A 223 15.18 19.29 15.54
CA ASP A 223 15.02 18.38 14.41
C ASP A 223 13.56 18.45 13.87
N PRO A 224 13.35 18.84 12.60
CA PRO A 224 12.02 18.97 12.01
C PRO A 224 11.18 17.69 12.11
N LEU A 225 11.79 16.51 11.95
CA LEU A 225 11.08 15.24 12.03
C LEU A 225 10.54 15.00 13.44
N ARG A 226 11.35 15.30 14.47
CA ARG A 226 10.92 15.20 15.87
C ARG A 226 9.78 16.16 16.20
N LEU A 227 9.79 17.36 15.63
CA LEU A 227 8.72 18.33 15.81
C LEU A 227 7.41 17.85 15.17
N VAL A 228 7.44 17.32 13.95
CA VAL A 228 6.26 16.74 13.29
C VAL A 228 5.71 15.56 14.09
N MET A 229 6.57 14.62 14.52
CA MET A 229 6.15 13.48 15.36
C MET A 229 5.58 13.92 16.72
N ALA A 230 6.09 15.02 17.29
CA ALA A 230 5.54 15.59 18.52
C ALA A 230 4.16 16.22 18.29
N ALA A 231 3.97 16.95 17.19
CA ALA A 231 2.69 17.51 16.78
C ALA A 231 1.64 16.41 16.52
N GLU A 232 2.01 15.35 15.81
CA GLU A 232 1.10 14.21 15.60
C GLU A 232 0.70 13.55 16.92
N ARG A 233 1.66 13.34 17.83
CA ARG A 233 1.39 12.73 19.13
C ARG A 233 0.45 13.58 19.98
N SER A 234 0.59 14.90 19.97
CA SER A 234 -0.30 15.77 20.75
C SER A 234 -1.74 15.71 20.24
N LEU A 235 -1.92 15.60 18.91
CA LEU A 235 -3.25 15.45 18.29
C LEU A 235 -3.89 14.07 18.49
N ARG A 236 -3.14 13.05 18.91
CA ARG A 236 -3.66 11.71 19.21
C ARG A 236 -4.13 11.53 20.66
N THR A 237 -3.92 12.52 21.52
CA THR A 237 -4.48 12.54 22.88
C THR A 237 -6.00 12.75 22.86
N ASP A 238 -6.70 12.56 23.98
CA ASP A 238 -8.14 12.81 24.05
C ASP A 238 -8.48 14.28 23.74
N ASP A 239 -7.72 15.22 24.30
CA ASP A 239 -7.85 16.66 24.00
C ASP A 239 -7.53 16.96 22.52
N GLY A 240 -6.45 16.38 22.01
CA GLY A 240 -6.07 16.50 20.60
C GLY A 240 -7.16 15.99 19.65
N ASN A 241 -7.74 14.83 19.94
CA ASN A 241 -8.83 14.26 19.18
C ASN A 241 -10.10 15.12 19.26
N ALA A 242 -10.43 15.67 20.43
CA ALA A 242 -11.56 16.59 20.60
C ALA A 242 -11.37 17.86 19.74
N ARG A 243 -10.16 18.41 19.68
CA ARG A 243 -9.82 19.54 18.81
C ARG A 243 -9.96 19.19 17.33
N VAL A 244 -9.51 18.00 16.92
CA VAL A 244 -9.68 17.50 15.54
C VAL A 244 -11.16 17.37 15.19
N LEU A 245 -11.99 16.85 16.08
CA LEU A 245 -13.44 16.74 15.85
C LEU A 245 -14.09 18.11 15.71
N ALA A 246 -13.81 19.05 16.62
CA ALA A 246 -14.35 20.41 16.54
C ALA A 246 -13.92 21.15 15.26
N GLU A 247 -12.67 21.01 14.83
CA GLU A 247 -12.22 21.58 13.56
C GLU A 247 -12.84 20.85 12.35
N SER A 248 -13.10 19.54 12.45
CA SER A 248 -13.80 18.79 11.41
C SER A 248 -15.20 19.34 11.17
N GLU A 249 -15.96 19.60 12.24
CA GLU A 249 -17.30 20.20 12.16
C GLU A 249 -17.27 21.59 11.50
N ARG A 250 -16.23 22.38 11.76
CA ARG A 250 -16.03 23.69 11.09
C ARG A 250 -15.68 23.55 9.61
N VAL A 251 -14.97 22.50 9.23
CA VAL A 251 -14.52 22.25 7.85
C VAL A 251 -15.63 21.67 6.98
N VAL A 252 -16.51 20.82 7.52
CA VAL A 252 -17.63 20.18 6.79
C VAL A 252 -18.38 21.13 5.84
N PRO A 253 -18.89 22.29 6.27
CA PRO A 253 -19.67 23.17 5.39
C PRO A 253 -18.84 23.85 4.30
N LEU A 254 -17.51 23.76 4.34
CA LEU A 254 -16.60 24.36 3.38
C LEU A 254 -16.18 23.39 2.28
N LEU A 255 -16.39 22.08 2.47
CA LEU A 255 -15.99 21.07 1.51
C LEU A 255 -17.08 20.84 0.46
N PRO A 256 -16.73 20.78 -0.84
CA PRO A 256 -17.72 20.56 -1.90
C PRO A 256 -18.20 19.10 -1.92
N GLY A 257 -19.41 18.88 -2.45
CA GLY A 257 -19.80 17.56 -2.93
C GLY A 257 -18.91 17.17 -4.12
N ILE A 258 -18.34 15.96 -4.11
CA ILE A 258 -17.51 15.50 -5.22
C ILE A 258 -18.39 14.89 -6.29
N THR A 259 -18.26 15.38 -7.52
CA THR A 259 -18.93 14.87 -8.72
C THR A 259 -17.89 14.49 -9.76
N THR A 260 -18.31 13.76 -10.81
CA THR A 260 -17.43 13.45 -11.95
C THR A 260 -16.88 14.73 -12.58
N ASP A 261 -17.73 15.73 -12.83
CA ASP A 261 -17.31 17.01 -13.42
C ASP A 261 -16.27 17.70 -12.53
N LEU A 262 -16.45 17.68 -11.21
CA LEU A 262 -15.47 18.27 -10.29
C LEU A 262 -14.13 17.52 -10.29
N LEU A 263 -14.14 16.21 -10.51
CA LEU A 263 -12.91 15.43 -10.67
C LEU A 263 -12.19 15.73 -12.00
N ILE A 264 -12.94 16.03 -13.07
CA ILE A 264 -12.41 16.28 -14.42
C ILE A 264 -11.96 17.74 -14.58
N ASP A 265 -12.82 18.68 -14.22
CA ASP A 265 -12.63 20.11 -14.47
C ASP A 265 -11.97 20.80 -13.28
N GLY A 266 -12.33 20.38 -12.07
CA GLY A 266 -11.84 20.96 -10.83
C GLY A 266 -12.60 22.21 -10.38
N LEU A 267 -12.01 22.97 -9.47
CA LEU A 267 -12.61 24.19 -8.92
C LEU A 267 -12.11 25.42 -9.69
N PRO A 268 -13.01 26.32 -10.13
CA PRO A 268 -12.56 27.59 -10.68
C PRO A 268 -11.89 28.42 -9.59
N ALA A 269 -10.86 29.18 -9.95
CA ALA A 269 -10.32 30.19 -9.05
C ALA A 269 -11.41 31.24 -8.76
N LYS A 270 -11.59 31.62 -7.48
CA LYS A 270 -12.42 32.78 -7.16
C LYS A 270 -11.74 34.01 -7.76
N ALA A 271 -12.49 34.80 -8.53
CA ALA A 271 -12.00 36.10 -8.99
C ALA A 271 -11.63 36.92 -7.76
N ALA A 272 -10.37 37.39 -7.72
CA ALA A 272 -9.82 38.19 -6.64
C ALA A 272 -10.47 39.59 -6.56
#